data_AF-A0A7S1GER4-F1
#
_entry.id   AF-A0A7S1GER4-F1
#
_cell.length_a   1.000
_cell.length_b   1.000
_cell.length_c   1.000
_cell.angle_alpha   90.00
_cell.angle_beta   90.00
_cell.angle_gamma   90.00
#
_symmetry.space_group_name_H-M   'P 1'
#
loop_
_entity.id
_entity.type
_entity.pdbx_description
1 polymer ?
#
loop_
_entity_poly.entity_id
_entity_poly.type
_entity_poly.pdbx_seq_one_letter_code
_entity_poly.pdbx_strand_id
1 'polypeptide(L)'
;SGKGEGEGEGEGAAATGGDGASAAAPAAAVAKAEPFNEVTFSTGCQTTPTHWKQTVCLMDPPLVMAAGDKLKGELSFFRDSVNPREYHMDVTLLEPVARFMPFHMC
;
A
#
# COMPACT_ATOMS: atom_id res chain seq x y z
N SER A 1 -14.11 -56.02 22.64
CA SER A 1 -15.56 -55.74 22.61
C SER A 1 -15.77 -54.31 22.13
N GLY A 2 -16.41 -53.92 21.03
CA GLY A 2 -16.87 -54.49 19.75
C GLY A 2 -16.96 -53.26 18.81
N LYS A 3 -16.53 -53.31 17.53
CA LYS A 3 -17.32 -53.62 16.32
C LYS A 3 -18.48 -52.61 16.10
N GLY A 4 -18.69 -51.94 14.96
CA GLY A 4 -18.16 -51.96 13.58
C GLY A 4 -18.41 -50.58 12.91
N GLU A 5 -17.72 -50.19 11.83
CA GLU A 5 -17.92 -50.55 10.40
C GLU A 5 -19.20 -49.98 9.76
N GLY A 6 -19.03 -49.29 8.63
CA GLY A 6 -20.12 -48.88 7.74
C GLY A 6 -19.71 -47.83 6.70
N GLU A 7 -18.98 -48.26 5.67
CA GLU A 7 -18.74 -47.54 4.40
C GLU A 7 -20.01 -47.51 3.52
N GLY A 8 -20.05 -46.61 2.53
CA GLY A 8 -21.02 -46.66 1.44
C GLY A 8 -20.94 -45.45 0.50
N GLU A 9 -20.23 -45.61 -0.62
CA GLU A 9 -20.15 -44.69 -1.76
C GLU A 9 -21.46 -44.57 -2.55
N GLY A 10 -21.60 -43.50 -3.34
CA GLY A 10 -22.68 -43.37 -4.33
C GLY A 10 -22.59 -42.07 -5.14
N GLU A 11 -21.91 -42.14 -6.28
CA GLU A 11 -21.75 -41.12 -7.32
C GLU A 11 -23.01 -41.00 -8.21
N GLY A 12 -23.31 -39.82 -8.79
CA GLY A 12 -24.19 -39.75 -9.99
C GLY A 12 -25.05 -38.50 -10.23
N ALA A 13 -24.55 -37.63 -11.11
CA ALA A 13 -25.23 -36.94 -12.24
C ALA A 13 -26.47 -36.01 -12.06
N ALA A 14 -26.20 -34.75 -12.45
CA ALA A 14 -27.02 -33.68 -13.04
C ALA A 14 -28.50 -33.90 -13.48
N ALA A 15 -29.36 -32.91 -13.16
CA ALA A 15 -30.33 -32.29 -14.10
C ALA A 15 -30.98 -31.01 -13.52
N THR A 16 -30.73 -29.89 -14.20
CA THR A 16 -31.68 -28.83 -14.67
C THR A 16 -32.77 -28.24 -13.75
N GLY A 17 -32.73 -26.90 -13.62
CA GLY A 17 -33.84 -26.01 -13.97
C GLY A 17 -34.82 -25.61 -12.84
N GLY A 18 -34.86 -24.32 -12.51
CA GLY A 18 -35.89 -23.74 -11.66
C GLY A 18 -35.77 -22.21 -11.57
N ASP A 19 -36.35 -21.53 -12.55
CA ASP A 19 -36.66 -20.09 -12.54
C ASP A 19 -37.44 -19.69 -11.28
N GLY A 20 -36.95 -18.66 -10.59
CA GLY A 20 -37.58 -18.07 -9.42
C GLY A 20 -37.21 -16.60 -9.32
N ALA A 21 -37.96 -15.77 -10.04
CA ALA A 21 -37.81 -14.33 -10.05
C ALA A 21 -38.09 -13.68 -8.68
N SER A 22 -37.32 -12.62 -8.43
CA SER A 22 -37.75 -11.39 -7.77
C SER A 22 -37.98 -11.38 -6.25
N ALA A 23 -36.97 -10.90 -5.54
CA ALA A 23 -37.14 -9.72 -4.66
C ALA A 23 -35.77 -9.05 -4.46
N ALA A 24 -35.46 -8.06 -5.32
CA ALA A 24 -34.40 -7.12 -5.04
C ALA A 24 -34.81 -6.31 -3.80
N ALA A 25 -34.01 -6.39 -2.74
CA ALA A 25 -34.14 -5.53 -1.58
C ALA A 25 -34.16 -4.06 -2.04
N PRO A 26 -35.05 -3.20 -1.49
CA PRO A 26 -35.12 -1.83 -1.94
C PRO A 26 -33.80 -1.14 -1.65
N ALA A 27 -33.15 -0.65 -2.72
CA ALA A 27 -32.07 0.30 -2.63
C ALA A 27 -32.62 1.53 -1.92
N ALA A 28 -32.38 1.62 -0.61
CA ALA A 28 -32.61 2.83 0.14
C ALA A 28 -31.84 3.94 -0.58
N ALA A 29 -32.58 4.93 -1.08
CA ALA A 29 -32.00 6.11 -1.68
C ALA A 29 -31.08 6.75 -0.64
N VAL A 30 -29.77 6.58 -0.81
CA VAL A 30 -28.76 7.25 -0.02
C VAL A 30 -28.94 8.72 -0.31
N ALA A 31 -29.50 9.46 0.66
CA ALA A 31 -29.57 10.91 0.61
C ALA A 31 -28.18 11.43 0.25
N LYS A 32 -28.10 12.22 -0.82
CA LYS A 32 -26.88 12.87 -1.27
C LYS A 32 -26.36 13.72 -0.11
N ALA A 33 -25.33 13.24 0.56
CA ALA A 33 -24.63 14.02 1.57
C ALA A 33 -24.12 15.30 0.91
N GLU A 34 -24.42 16.45 1.51
CA GLU A 34 -23.79 17.72 1.17
C GLU A 34 -22.26 17.55 1.18
N PRO A 35 -21.52 18.15 0.23
CA PRO A 35 -20.09 17.93 0.14
C PRO A 35 -19.44 18.41 1.43
N PHE A 36 -18.96 17.46 2.22
CA PHE A 36 -18.01 17.76 3.28
C PHE A 36 -16.78 18.34 2.58
N ASN A 37 -16.50 19.62 2.83
CA ASN A 37 -15.26 20.22 2.37
C ASN A 37 -14.14 19.65 3.24
N GLU A 38 -13.32 18.79 2.65
CA GLU A 38 -12.18 18.20 3.33
C GLU A 38 -11.18 19.30 3.71
N VAL A 39 -11.02 19.51 5.02
CA VAL A 39 -10.04 20.45 5.55
C VAL A 39 -8.73 19.70 5.73
N THR A 40 -7.67 20.18 5.09
CA THR A 40 -6.33 19.58 5.17
C THR A 40 -5.34 20.54 5.83
N PHE A 41 -4.38 19.98 6.57
CA PHE A 41 -3.22 20.71 7.09
C PHE A 41 -1.96 20.06 6.52
N SER A 42 -1.23 20.79 5.68
CA SER A 42 -0.04 20.28 5.00
C SER A 42 1.23 20.87 5.59
N THR A 43 2.28 20.04 5.65
CA THR A 43 3.65 20.44 5.98
C THR A 43 4.58 20.41 4.76
N GLY A 44 4.00 20.27 3.56
CA GLY A 44 4.73 20.20 2.31
C GLY A 44 5.55 21.46 2.04
N CYS A 45 6.66 21.32 1.31
CA CYS A 45 7.52 22.45 0.94
C CYS A 45 6.84 23.47 0.02
N GLN A 46 5.73 23.10 -0.62
CA GLN A 46 4.93 23.95 -1.51
C GLN A 46 3.83 24.73 -0.76
N THR A 47 3.64 24.49 0.54
CA THR A 47 2.59 25.13 1.35
C THR A 47 3.19 26.14 2.34
N THR A 48 2.34 26.90 3.04
CA THR A 48 2.78 27.84 4.08
C THR A 48 3.68 27.13 5.09
N PRO A 49 4.90 27.64 5.36
CA PRO A 49 5.83 27.00 6.28
C PRO A 49 5.25 26.84 7.68
N THR A 50 5.54 25.69 8.30
CA THR A 50 5.13 25.37 9.67
C THR A 50 6.36 25.19 10.56
N HIS A 51 6.17 25.21 11.88
CA HIS A 51 7.25 24.97 12.83
C HIS A 51 7.86 23.55 12.72
N TRP A 52 7.13 22.59 12.14
CA TRP A 52 7.60 21.23 11.92
C TRP A 52 8.68 21.12 10.83
N LYS A 53 8.80 22.11 9.94
CA LYS A 53 9.74 22.08 8.80
C LYS A 53 9.58 20.77 8.01
N GLN A 54 10.69 20.19 7.54
CA GLN A 54 10.77 18.90 6.87
C GLN A 54 11.99 18.13 7.39
N THR A 55 11.91 16.79 7.36
CA THR A 55 13.02 15.90 7.71
C THR A 55 13.72 15.44 6.43
N VAL A 56 15.06 15.53 6.40
CA VAL A 56 15.88 15.15 5.24
C VAL A 56 16.82 14.01 5.64
N CYS A 57 16.72 12.88 4.94
CA CYS A 57 17.64 11.75 5.09
C CYS A 57 18.70 11.83 3.98
N LEU A 58 19.94 12.05 4.37
CA LEU A 58 21.05 12.16 3.44
C LEU A 58 21.61 10.77 3.13
N MET A 59 21.92 10.53 1.87
CA MET A 59 22.59 9.32 1.41
C MET A 59 24.08 9.59 1.26
N ASP A 60 24.90 8.67 1.75
CA ASP A 60 26.35 8.66 1.57
C ASP A 60 26.78 7.28 1.04
N PRO A 61 27.32 7.19 -0.19
CA PRO A 61 27.61 8.29 -1.10
C PRO A 61 26.35 8.94 -1.72
N PRO A 62 26.43 10.20 -2.20
CA PRO A 62 25.37 10.80 -2.99
C PRO A 62 25.06 9.98 -4.24
N LEU A 63 23.78 9.90 -4.60
CA LEU A 63 23.35 9.21 -5.81
C LEU A 63 23.41 10.14 -7.02
N VAL A 64 24.15 9.75 -8.05
CA VAL A 64 24.20 10.45 -9.34
C VAL A 64 23.02 10.01 -10.20
N MET A 65 22.18 10.95 -10.62
CA MET A 65 21.01 10.70 -11.47
C MET A 65 20.89 11.76 -12.57
N ALA A 66 20.41 11.35 -13.73
CA ALA A 66 20.03 12.24 -14.83
C ALA A 66 18.50 12.44 -14.89
N ALA A 67 18.06 13.49 -15.58
CA ALA A 67 16.64 13.70 -15.84
C ALA A 67 16.05 12.51 -16.60
N GLY A 68 14.98 11.93 -16.04
CA GLY A 68 14.31 10.76 -16.60
C GLY A 68 14.78 9.42 -16.00
N ASP A 69 15.85 9.39 -15.21
CA ASP A 69 16.20 8.21 -14.43
C ASP A 69 15.11 7.92 -13.38
N LYS A 70 14.91 6.63 -13.09
CA LYS A 70 13.93 6.17 -12.10
C LYS A 70 14.64 5.73 -10.84
N LEU A 71 14.13 6.18 -9.70
CA LEU A 71 14.53 5.68 -8.39
C LEU A 71 13.44 4.75 -7.87
N LYS A 72 13.81 3.51 -7.53
CA LYS A 72 12.93 2.57 -6.85
C LYS A 72 13.54 2.22 -5.49
N GLY A 73 12.73 2.34 -4.46
CA GLY A 73 13.15 2.03 -3.10
C GLY A 73 11.97 1.78 -2.19
N GLU A 74 12.28 1.50 -0.95
CA GLU A 74 11.36 1.29 0.15
C GLU A 74 11.73 2.26 1.28
N LEU A 75 10.71 2.87 1.87
CA LEU A 75 10.82 3.74 3.03
C LEU A 75 9.98 3.14 4.14
N SER A 76 10.63 2.72 5.21
CA SER A 76 10.00 2.01 6.32
C SER A 76 10.19 2.77 7.62
N PHE A 77 9.14 2.82 8.43
CA PHE A 77 9.11 3.49 9.73
C PHE A 77 8.74 2.51 10.80
N PHE A 78 9.50 2.49 11.89
CA PHE A 78 9.22 1.66 13.03
C PHE A 78 9.48 2.44 14.30
N ARG A 79 8.59 2.23 15.27
CA ARG A 79 8.71 2.83 16.60
C ARG A 79 9.81 2.10 17.35
N ASP A 80 10.71 2.84 17.96
CA ASP A 80 11.75 2.21 18.77
C ASP A 80 11.13 1.46 19.97
N SER A 81 11.76 0.33 20.30
CA SER A 81 11.28 -0.59 21.33
C SER A 81 11.61 -0.12 22.75
N VAL A 82 12.66 0.69 22.91
CA VAL A 82 13.15 1.21 24.18
C VAL A 82 12.56 2.60 24.45
N ASN A 83 12.63 3.50 23.47
CA ASN A 83 12.02 4.82 23.52
C ASN A 83 10.90 4.93 22.47
N PRO A 84 9.63 4.71 22.85
CA PRO A 84 8.48 4.82 21.95
C PRO A 84 8.29 6.18 21.27
N ARG A 85 8.97 7.23 21.74
CA ARG A 85 8.92 8.58 21.14
C ARG A 85 9.94 8.75 20.02
N GLU A 86 10.87 7.81 19.86
CA GLU A 86 11.80 7.76 18.75
C GLU A 86 11.22 6.89 17.63
N TYR A 87 11.36 7.40 16.40
CA TYR A 87 11.08 6.66 15.19
C TYR A 87 12.40 6.31 14.53
N HIS A 88 12.58 5.04 14.23
CA HIS A 88 13.61 4.60 13.31
C HIS A 88 13.02 4.59 11.90
N MET A 89 13.83 5.06 10.96
CA MET A 89 13.47 5.17 9.55
C MET A 89 14.54 4.45 8.74
N ASP A 90 14.13 3.46 7.97
CA ASP A 90 14.99 2.78 7.01
C ASP A 90 14.63 3.22 5.59
N VAL A 91 15.66 3.57 4.81
CA VAL A 91 15.56 3.88 3.39
C VAL A 91 16.38 2.86 2.62
N THR A 92 15.72 2.00 1.87
CA THR A 92 16.37 0.97 1.05
C THR A 92 16.21 1.31 -0.42
N LEU A 93 17.32 1.41 -1.16
CA LEU A 93 17.28 1.53 -2.62
C LEU A 93 17.31 0.14 -3.24
N LEU A 94 16.27 -0.21 -3.99
CA LEU A 94 16.15 -1.54 -4.61
C LEU A 94 16.89 -1.59 -5.95
N GLU A 95 16.77 -0.54 -6.77
CA GLU A 95 17.47 -0.43 -8.04
C GLU A 95 17.80 1.05 -8.32
N PRO A 96 19.07 1.46 -8.22
CA PRO A 96 19.51 2.69 -8.85
C PRO A 96 19.79 2.38 -10.33
N VAL A 97 19.04 2.98 -11.26
CA VAL A 97 19.48 3.06 -12.66
C VAL A 97 20.54 4.16 -12.79
N ALA A 98 21.53 4.17 -11.89
CA ALA A 98 22.68 5.04 -12.01
C ALA A 98 23.54 4.47 -13.13
N ARG A 99 23.38 5.00 -14.34
CA ARG A 99 24.35 4.72 -15.41
C ARG A 99 25.71 5.17 -14.88
N PHE A 100 26.61 4.22 -14.68
CA PHE A 100 28.02 4.48 -14.47
C PHE A 100 28.53 5.19 -15.73
N MET A 101 28.57 6.52 -15.72
CA MET A 101 29.24 7.28 -16.77
C MET A 101 30.71 7.38 -16.39
N PRO A 102 31.62 6.66 -17.07
CA PRO A 102 33.04 6.85 -16.84
C PRO A 102 33.40 8.26 -17.28
N PHE A 103 33.92 9.03 -16.32
CA PHE A 103 34.51 10.35 -16.47
C PHE A 103 35.11 10.57 -17.87
N HIS A 104 34.48 11.41 -18.68
CA HIS A 104 35.16 12.12 -19.78
C HIS A 104 35.17 13.60 -19.41
N MET A 105 36.31 14.06 -18.90
CA MET A 105 36.66 15.48 -18.87
C MET A 105 36.92 15.96 -20.31
N CYS A 106 36.46 17.17 -20.62
CA CYS A 106 36.97 18.00 -21.71
C CYS A 106 37.78 19.13 -21.08
#